data_AF-A0A7W1DDQ8-F1
#
_entry.id   AF-A0A7W1DDQ8-F1
#
_cell.length_a   1.000
_cell.length_b   1.000
_cell.length_c   1.000
_cell.angle_alpha   90.00
_cell.angle_beta   90.00
_cell.angle_gamma   90.00
#
_symmetry.space_group_name_H-M   'P 1'
#
loop_
_entity.id
_entity.type
_entity.pdbx_description
1 polymer ?
#
loop_
_entity_poly.entity_id
_entity_poly.type
_entity_poly.pdbx_seq_one_letter_code
_entity_poly.pdbx_strand_id
1 'polypeptide(L)' 'MKITNLANLSEANFAEFKNEVANHKTLGQVLTWASAKPKDEFLSQIVSEVITQDEFTHDVVIPYKNLFLVYDTT' A
#
# COMPACT_ATOMS: atom_id res chain seq x y z
N MET A 1 -2.59 -11.88 4.00
CA MET A 1 -3.38 -10.68 3.66
C MET A 1 -4.19 -10.96 2.40
N LYS A 2 -5.49 -10.65 2.37
CA LYS A 2 -6.31 -10.74 1.15
C LYS A 2 -6.06 -9.45 0.34
N ILE A 3 -5.70 -9.58 -0.93
CA ILE A 3 -5.42 -8.42 -1.81
C ILE A 3 -6.51 -8.36 -2.87
N THR A 4 -7.13 -7.19 -3.05
CA THR A 4 -8.25 -6.98 -3.98
C THR A 4 -7.93 -5.89 -4.99
N ASN A 5 -8.19 -6.14 -6.27
CA ASN A 5 -7.96 -5.19 -7.35
C ASN A 5 -9.18 -4.26 -7.53
N LEU A 6 -9.21 -3.15 -6.79
CA LEU A 6 -10.28 -2.14 -6.93
C LEU A 6 -10.01 -1.14 -8.07
N ALA A 7 -8.76 -1.05 -8.53
CA ALA A 7 -8.35 -0.16 -9.62
C ALA A 7 -8.58 -0.76 -11.02
N ASN A 8 -9.15 -1.97 -11.10
CA ASN A 8 -9.42 -2.68 -12.34
C ASN A 8 -8.16 -2.85 -13.23
N LEU A 9 -7.01 -3.14 -12.61
CA LEU A 9 -5.77 -3.47 -13.32
C LEU A 9 -5.93 -4.74 -14.17
N SER A 10 -5.17 -4.83 -15.26
CA SER A 10 -5.05 -6.08 -16.02
C SER A 10 -4.50 -7.21 -15.13
N GLU A 11 -4.84 -8.46 -15.43
CA GLU A 11 -4.41 -9.61 -14.63
C GLU A 11 -2.88 -9.70 -14.51
N ALA A 12 -2.15 -9.42 -15.59
CA ALA A 12 -0.69 -9.44 -15.61
C ALA A 12 -0.10 -8.41 -14.64
N ASN A 13 -0.56 -7.15 -14.72
CA ASN A 13 -0.11 -6.09 -13.83
C ASN A 13 -0.52 -6.41 -12.39
N PHE A 14 -1.75 -6.86 -12.16
CA PHE A 14 -2.22 -7.22 -10.82
C PHE A 14 -1.41 -8.37 -10.20
N ALA A 15 -1.03 -9.38 -10.98
CA ALA A 15 -0.23 -10.50 -10.50
C ALA A 15 1.18 -10.07 -10.07
N GLU A 16 1.83 -9.21 -10.85
CA GLU A 16 3.13 -8.61 -10.52
C GLU A 16 3.04 -7.81 -9.21
N PHE A 17 2.05 -6.91 -9.13
CA PHE A 17 1.78 -6.10 -7.95
C PHE A 17 1.47 -6.92 -6.71
N LYS A 18 0.64 -7.96 -6.86
CA LYS A 18 0.27 -8.86 -5.78
C LYS A 18 1.49 -9.54 -5.19
N ASN A 19 2.45 -9.94 -6.02
CA ASN A 19 3.70 -10.55 -5.54
C ASN A 19 4.57 -9.56 -4.78
N GLU A 20 4.64 -8.29 -5.22
CA GLU A 20 5.41 -7.26 -4.52
C GLU A 20 4.86 -7.00 -3.11
N VAL A 21 3.54 -6.87 -2.96
CA VAL A 21 2.93 -6.47 -1.67
C VAL A 21 2.50 -7.64 -0.78
N ALA A 22 2.50 -8.88 -1.28
CA ALA A 22 2.09 -10.07 -0.52
C ALA A 22 2.90 -10.30 0.77
N ASN A 23 4.13 -9.79 0.83
CA ASN A 23 5.02 -9.96 1.97
C ASN A 23 4.83 -8.91 3.06
N HIS A 24 4.03 -7.87 2.82
CA HIS A 24 3.74 -6.85 3.82
C HIS A 24 2.76 -7.38 4.85
N LYS A 25 3.25 -7.59 6.08
CA LYS A 25 2.47 -8.06 7.22
C LYS A 25 2.27 -7.00 8.29
N THR A 26 3.08 -5.95 8.28
CA THR A 26 3.00 -4.85 9.24
C THR A 26 3.18 -3.51 8.54
N LEU A 27 2.62 -2.45 9.13
CA LEU A 27 2.84 -1.08 8.66
C LEU A 27 4.33 -0.73 8.52
N GLY A 28 5.15 -1.17 9.48
CA GLY A 28 6.61 -0.95 9.43
C GLY A 28 7.28 -1.58 8.18
N GLN A 29 6.83 -2.77 7.75
CA GLN A 29 7.32 -3.40 6.53
C GLN A 29 6.87 -2.64 5.28
N VAL A 30 5.63 -2.14 5.27
CA VAL A 30 5.11 -1.31 4.18
C VAL A 30 5.91 -0.02 4.05
N LEU A 31 6.16 0.69 5.16
CA LEU A 31 6.95 1.93 5.17
C LEU A 31 8.39 1.68 4.76
N THR A 32 9.00 0.59 5.22
CA THR A 32 10.37 0.20 4.83
C THR A 32 10.44 -0.09 3.33
N TRP A 33 9.50 -0.88 2.79
CA TRP A 33 9.40 -1.16 1.37
C TRP A 33 9.22 0.11 0.55
N ALA A 34 8.29 0.98 0.97
CA ALA A 34 7.98 2.21 0.25
C ALA A 34 9.19 3.17 0.26
N SER A 35 9.89 3.29 1.38
CA SER A 35 11.11 4.12 1.49
C SER A 35 12.27 3.65 0.60
N ALA A 36 12.27 2.37 0.20
CA ALA A 36 13.28 1.80 -0.68
C ALA A 36 12.96 1.98 -2.17
N LYS A 37 11.76 2.45 -2.51
CA LYS A 37 11.36 2.74 -3.89
C LYS A 37 11.94 4.08 -4.36
N PRO A 38 12.28 4.21 -5.66
CA PRO A 38 12.78 5.48 -6.17
C PRO A 38 11.69 6.57 -6.07
N LYS A 39 12.14 7.83 -5.89
CA LYS A 39 11.28 8.95 -5.47
C LYS A 39 10.20 9.34 -6.49
N ASP A 40 10.37 8.90 -7.72
CA ASP A 40 9.42 9.01 -8.85
C ASP A 40 8.30 7.97 -8.78
N GLU A 41 8.52 6.82 -8.13
CA GLU A 41 7.51 5.80 -7.88
C GLU A 41 6.82 5.97 -6.53
N PHE A 42 7.54 6.52 -5.55
CA PHE A 42 7.06 6.73 -4.19
C PHE A 42 7.50 8.08 -3.60
N LEU A 43 6.53 8.94 -3.32
CA LEU A 43 6.77 10.19 -2.61
C LEU A 43 6.74 9.94 -1.10
N SER A 44 7.92 9.80 -0.49
CA SER A 44 8.13 9.59 0.97
C SER A 44 7.42 10.59 1.90
N GLN A 45 6.81 11.66 1.37
CA GLN A 45 6.07 12.66 2.15
C GLN A 45 4.57 12.40 2.24
N ILE A 46 4.05 11.31 1.67
CA ILE A 46 2.61 11.03 1.64
C ILE A 46 2.34 9.65 2.27
N VAL A 47 2.39 9.57 3.60
CA VAL A 47 1.30 8.86 4.28
C VAL A 47 0.16 9.87 4.23
N SER A 48 -0.72 9.75 3.23
CA SER A 48 -1.69 10.81 2.90
C SER A 48 -2.60 11.14 4.06
N GLU A 49 -2.93 10.12 4.83
CA GLU A 49 -3.83 10.19 5.97
C GLU A 49 -3.69 8.87 6.73
N VAL A 50 -3.76 8.93 8.06
CA VAL A 50 -4.04 7.75 8.89
C VAL A 50 -5.48 7.94 9.34
N ILE A 51 -6.41 7.24 8.71
CA ILE A 51 -7.83 7.32 9.10
C ILE A 51 -8.02 6.32 10.23
N THR A 52 -8.07 6.82 11.45
CA THR A 52 -8.48 6.03 12.63
C THR A 52 -9.98 5.75 12.51
N GLN A 53 -10.35 4.49 12.24
CA GLN A 53 -11.75 4.06 12.21
C GLN A 53 -12.27 3.79 13.65
N ASP A 54 -11.39 3.41 14.59
CA ASP A 54 -11.61 3.31 16.04
C ASP A 54 -10.26 3.34 16.81
N GLU A 55 -10.22 3.03 18.12
CA GLU A 55 -8.97 2.99 18.92
C GLU A 55 -7.95 1.92 18.46
N PHE A 56 -8.31 1.06 17.50
CA PHE A 56 -7.51 -0.11 17.13
C PHE A 56 -7.36 -0.34 15.61
N THR A 57 -8.17 0.28 14.75
CA THR A 57 -8.13 0.09 13.29
C THR A 57 -7.70 1.36 12.57
N HIS A 58 -6.65 1.25 11.76
CA HIS A 58 -6.07 2.33 11.00
C HIS A 58 -6.05 1.94 9.52
N ASP A 59 -6.72 2.73 8.67
CA ASP A 59 -6.52 2.64 7.23
C ASP A 59 -5.28 3.43 6.83
N VAL A 60 -4.35 2.77 6.16
CA VAL A 60 -3.12 3.40 5.66
C VAL A 60 -3.19 3.51 4.15
N VAL A 61 -3.24 4.75 3.66
CA VAL A 61 -3.30 5.08 2.24
C VAL A 61 -1.94 5.54 1.74
N ILE A 62 -1.43 4.85 0.71
CA ILE A 62 -0.08 5.03 0.19
C ILE A 62 -0.17 5.24 -1.33
N PRO A 63 0.24 6.41 -1.86
CA PRO A 63 0.36 6.60 -3.30
C PRO A 63 1.54 5.79 -3.82
N TYR A 64 1.35 5.06 -4.90
CA TYR A 64 2.40 4.31 -5.56
C TYR A 64 2.18 4.30 -7.07
N LYS A 65 3.17 4.79 -7.83
CA LYS A 65 3.04 5.03 -9.27
C LYS A 65 1.79 5.89 -9.56
N ASN A 66 0.83 5.37 -10.32
CA ASN A 66 -0.43 6.03 -10.65
C ASN A 66 -1.64 5.40 -9.90
N LEU A 67 -1.41 4.84 -8.73
CA LEU A 67 -2.40 4.09 -7.94
C LEU A 67 -2.32 4.47 -6.46
N PHE A 68 -3.37 4.12 -5.72
CA PHE A 68 -3.39 4.16 -4.27
C PHE A 68 -3.48 2.75 -3.71
N LEU A 69 -2.60 2.44 -2.76
CA LEU A 69 -2.64 1.21 -1.97
C LEU A 69 -3.33 1.54 -0.64
N VAL A 70 -4.35 0.75 -0.29
CA VAL A 70 -5.08 0.88 0.97
C VAL A 70 -4.80 -0.37 1.79
N TYR A 71 -4.20 -0.18 2.96
CA TYR A 71 -3.96 -1.25 3.93
C TYR A 71 -4.90 -1.09 5.10
N ASP A 72 -5.69 -2.13 5.34
CA ASP A 72 -6.43 -2.31 6.59
C ASP A 72 -5.43 -2.83 7.65
N THR A 73 -5.18 -2.04 8.68
CA THR A 73 -4.26 -2.39 9.77
C THR A 73 -4.98 -2.38 11.11
N THR A 74 -4.86 -3.48 11.85
CA THR A 74 -5.24 -3.64 13.27
C THR A 74 -4.01 -3.60 14.17
#